data_AF-A0A8T2ZU88-F1
#
_entry.id   AF-A0A8T2ZU88-F1
#
_cell.length_a   1.000
_cell.length_b   1.000
_cell.length_c   1.000
_cell.angle_alpha   90.00
_cell.angle_beta   90.00
_cell.angle_gamma   90.00
#
_symmetry.space_group_name_H-M   'P 1'
#
loop_
_entity.id
_entity.type
_entity.pdbx_description
1 polymer ?
#
loop_
_entity_poly.entity_id
_entity_poly.type
_entity_poly.pdbx_seq_one_letter_code
_entity_poly.pdbx_strand_id
1 'polypeptide(L)'
;MESYEDDQKQQALEHRYDCLLFDIDDTLYPLGSGFSVHVTQNIQEYMIKKLGIEESKAPELCVSLYKYYGTTMAGLRAMGHKFDYDDFHSFVHGRLPYQMLKPDPVLRNILLNVPVRKVVFTNADKAHASRVLSRLGLEDCFERIICFETLNDAANKGNDPVDGDDRKVFDIDEYTTCPDADLVLPRTPVVCKPFEEAFEQVFKIANISPRKTVRKLNLHYEHRNSPVLHFYIVCMLNQCLD
;
A
#
# COMPACT_ATOMS: atom_id res chain seq x y z
N MET A 1 21.41 42.78 22.11
CA MET A 1 20.37 42.94 21.07
C MET A 1 20.58 41.98 19.90
N GLU A 2 21.78 41.39 19.75
CA GLU A 2 22.10 40.38 18.71
C GLU A 2 21.57 38.96 18.99
N SER A 3 20.99 38.68 20.17
CA SER A 3 20.52 37.32 20.51
C SER A 3 19.05 37.04 20.16
N TYR A 4 18.28 38.07 19.77
CA TYR A 4 16.85 37.92 19.47
C TYR A 4 16.55 37.80 17.97
N GLU A 5 17.47 38.21 17.10
CA GLU A 5 17.32 38.13 15.65
C GLU A 5 17.76 36.76 15.09
N ASP A 6 18.66 36.06 15.77
CA ASP A 6 19.06 34.68 15.41
C ASP A 6 17.98 33.66 15.77
N ASP A 7 17.28 33.82 16.90
CA ASP A 7 16.16 32.96 17.28
C ASP A 7 14.96 33.09 16.32
N GLN A 8 14.74 34.28 15.74
CA GLN A 8 13.69 34.50 14.73
C GLN A 8 14.07 33.94 13.35
N LYS A 9 15.36 33.86 13.01
CA LYS A 9 15.83 33.17 11.80
C LYS A 9 15.82 31.65 11.96
N GLN A 10 16.05 31.13 13.17
CA GLN A 10 15.96 29.70 13.45
C GLN A 10 14.51 29.16 13.45
N GLN A 11 13.51 30.03 13.64
CA GLN A 11 12.08 29.72 13.50
C GLN A 11 11.56 29.70 12.05
N ALA A 12 12.39 30.04 11.04
CA ALA A 12 11.94 30.33 9.69
C ALA A 12 12.13 29.21 8.64
N LEU A 13 12.30 27.95 9.06
CA LEU A 13 12.29 26.77 8.18
C LEU A 13 11.56 25.58 8.84
N GLU A 14 10.40 25.84 9.46
CA GLU A 14 9.46 24.73 9.68
C GLU A 14 8.97 24.27 8.31
N HIS A 15 9.51 23.15 7.83
CA HIS A 15 8.97 22.48 6.65
C HIS A 15 7.48 22.24 6.92
N ARG A 16 6.61 22.64 5.98
CA ARG A 16 5.16 22.44 6.09
C ARG A 16 4.77 20.99 6.36
N TYR A 17 5.65 20.05 6.03
CA TYR A 17 5.51 18.63 6.26
C TYR A 17 6.76 18.04 6.91
N ASP A 18 6.57 17.18 7.91
CA ASP A 18 7.66 16.54 8.65
C ASP A 18 8.03 15.16 8.06
N CYS A 19 7.10 14.54 7.33
CA CYS A 19 7.27 13.22 6.73
C CYS A 19 6.38 13.02 5.49
N LEU A 20 6.92 12.27 4.52
CA LEU A 20 6.24 11.82 3.32
C LEU A 20 6.06 10.31 3.35
N LEU A 21 4.85 9.84 3.00
CA LEU A 21 4.52 8.43 2.87
C LEU A 21 4.51 8.04 1.39
N PHE A 22 5.25 6.98 1.05
CA PHE A 22 5.36 6.46 -0.31
C PHE A 22 4.75 5.07 -0.43
N ASP A 23 3.78 4.92 -1.33
CA ASP A 23 3.42 3.59 -1.79
C ASP A 23 4.52 3.02 -2.71
N ILE A 24 4.54 1.70 -2.89
CA ILE A 24 5.45 1.02 -3.81
C ILE A 24 4.72 0.75 -5.14
N ASP A 25 3.71 -0.11 -5.09
CA ASP A 25 3.05 -0.64 -6.26
C ASP A 25 2.38 0.47 -7.07
N ASP A 26 2.67 0.49 -8.37
CA ASP A 26 2.22 1.52 -9.32
C ASP A 26 2.55 2.97 -8.92
N THR A 27 3.52 3.15 -8.00
CA THR A 27 4.00 4.45 -7.51
C THR A 27 5.50 4.64 -7.72
N LEU A 28 6.34 3.75 -7.17
CA LEU A 28 7.81 3.82 -7.35
C LEU A 28 8.26 3.23 -8.69
N TYR A 29 7.39 2.47 -9.34
CA TYR A 29 7.52 2.07 -10.73
C TYR A 29 6.22 2.39 -11.47
N PRO A 30 6.27 2.69 -12.78
CA PRO A 30 5.07 3.03 -13.53
C PRO A 30 4.17 1.80 -13.71
N LEU A 31 2.85 2.04 -13.70
CA LEU A 31 1.81 1.05 -14.02
C LEU A 31 2.08 0.33 -15.36
N GLY A 32 2.60 1.07 -16.36
CA GLY A 32 2.97 0.55 -17.67
C GLY A 32 4.11 -0.48 -17.68
N SER A 33 4.73 -0.78 -16.53
CA SER A 33 5.71 -1.86 -16.40
C SER A 33 5.11 -3.26 -16.64
N GLY A 34 3.78 -3.41 -16.54
CA GLY A 34 3.11 -4.72 -16.59
C GLY A 34 3.32 -5.56 -15.33
N PHE A 35 3.99 -5.02 -14.31
CA PHE A 35 4.34 -5.76 -13.10
C PHE A 35 3.10 -6.11 -12.27
N SER A 36 2.13 -5.19 -12.16
CA SER A 36 0.84 -5.42 -11.48
C SER A 36 -0.06 -6.44 -12.19
N VAL A 37 0.12 -6.66 -13.50
CA VAL A 37 -0.56 -7.73 -14.24
C VAL A 37 -0.11 -9.10 -13.72
N HIS A 38 1.20 -9.29 -13.51
CA HIS A 38 1.72 -10.53 -12.93
C HIS A 38 1.26 -10.75 -11.48
N VAL A 39 1.16 -9.69 -10.67
CA VAL A 39 0.57 -9.76 -9.32
C VAL A 39 -0.87 -10.28 -9.42
N THR A 40 -1.68 -9.67 -10.29
CA THR A 40 -3.09 -10.03 -10.47
C THR A 40 -3.26 -11.47 -10.95
N GLN A 41 -2.45 -11.90 -11.92
CA GLN A 41 -2.43 -13.28 -12.42
C GLN A 41 -2.10 -14.27 -11.31
N ASN A 42 -1.08 -13.98 -10.49
CA ASN A 42 -0.69 -14.86 -9.41
C ASN A 42 -1.77 -14.94 -8.31
N ILE A 43 -2.49 -13.84 -8.02
CA ILE A 43 -3.63 -13.83 -7.10
C ILE A 43 -4.76 -14.72 -7.61
N GLN A 44 -5.17 -14.54 -8.88
CA GLN A 44 -6.23 -15.36 -9.49
C GLN A 44 -5.86 -16.85 -9.50
N GLU A 45 -4.61 -17.17 -9.83
CA GLU A 45 -4.11 -18.55 -9.79
C GLU A 45 -4.12 -19.12 -8.37
N TYR A 46 -3.81 -18.32 -7.34
CA TYR A 46 -3.91 -18.74 -5.96
C TYR A 46 -5.36 -19.06 -5.57
N MET A 47 -6.29 -18.17 -5.92
CA MET A 47 -7.71 -18.35 -5.68
C MET A 47 -8.23 -19.66 -6.29
N ILE A 48 -7.84 -19.96 -7.53
CA ILE A 48 -8.27 -21.18 -8.22
C ILE A 48 -7.60 -22.41 -7.61
N LYS A 49 -6.27 -22.42 -7.49
CA LYS A 49 -5.51 -23.63 -7.14
C LYS A 49 -5.51 -23.96 -5.65
N LYS A 50 -5.48 -22.94 -4.79
CA LYS A 50 -5.35 -23.11 -3.33
C LYS A 50 -6.69 -22.98 -2.61
N LEU A 51 -7.60 -22.13 -3.12
CA LEU A 51 -8.90 -21.89 -2.49
C LEU A 51 -10.06 -22.59 -3.20
N GLY A 52 -9.83 -23.20 -4.37
CA GLY A 52 -10.86 -23.92 -5.13
C GLY A 52 -11.93 -23.02 -5.72
N ILE A 53 -11.64 -21.72 -5.89
CA ILE A 53 -12.55 -20.77 -6.53
C ILE A 53 -12.63 -21.09 -8.02
N GLU A 54 -13.84 -21.03 -8.57
CA GLU A 54 -14.09 -21.28 -9.99
C GLU A 54 -13.28 -20.31 -10.87
N GLU A 55 -12.61 -20.85 -11.90
CA GLU A 55 -11.76 -20.07 -12.80
C GLU A 55 -12.50 -18.92 -13.49
N SER A 56 -13.77 -19.15 -13.87
CA SER A 56 -14.63 -18.15 -14.51
C SER A 56 -14.93 -16.95 -13.59
N LYS A 57 -14.96 -17.17 -12.27
CA LYS A 57 -15.31 -16.16 -11.26
C LYS A 57 -14.11 -15.37 -10.72
N ALA A 58 -12.92 -15.97 -10.73
CA ALA A 58 -11.75 -15.39 -10.08
C ALA A 58 -11.41 -13.95 -10.53
N PRO A 59 -11.50 -13.58 -11.82
CA PRO A 59 -11.21 -12.22 -12.26
C PRO A 59 -12.18 -11.17 -11.71
N GLU A 60 -13.49 -11.42 -11.80
CA GLU A 60 -14.52 -10.49 -11.31
C GLU A 60 -14.48 -10.38 -9.79
N LEU A 61 -14.26 -11.51 -9.11
CA LEU A 61 -14.09 -11.55 -7.67
C LEU A 61 -12.89 -10.72 -7.20
N CYS A 62 -11.75 -10.77 -7.91
CA CYS A 62 -10.61 -9.91 -7.59
C CYS A 62 -10.98 -8.42 -7.63
N VAL A 63 -11.71 -7.99 -8.67
CA VAL A 63 -12.11 -6.59 -8.84
C VAL A 63 -13.05 -6.15 -7.71
N SER A 64 -14.06 -6.97 -7.40
CA SER A 64 -15.00 -6.71 -6.32
C SER A 64 -14.29 -6.63 -4.96
N LEU A 65 -13.44 -7.61 -4.64
CA LEU A 65 -12.73 -7.64 -3.37
C LEU A 65 -11.77 -6.45 -3.22
N TYR A 66 -11.05 -6.10 -4.28
CA TYR A 66 -10.20 -4.91 -4.27
C TYR A 66 -11.02 -3.62 -4.03
N LYS A 67 -12.17 -3.48 -4.69
CA LYS A 67 -13.06 -2.32 -4.55
C LYS A 67 -13.55 -2.12 -3.12
N TYR A 68 -14.00 -3.20 -2.47
CA TYR A 68 -14.62 -3.11 -1.13
C TYR A 68 -13.61 -3.22 0.01
N TYR A 69 -12.50 -3.95 -0.19
CA TYR A 69 -11.56 -4.27 0.88
C TYR A 69 -10.15 -3.71 0.68
N GLY A 70 -9.90 -2.98 -0.40
CA GLY A 70 -8.59 -2.39 -0.71
C GLY A 70 -7.54 -3.37 -1.20
N THR A 71 -7.65 -4.66 -0.88
CA THR A 71 -6.85 -5.75 -1.45
C THR A 71 -7.69 -7.00 -1.62
N THR A 72 -7.36 -7.84 -2.61
CA THR A 72 -8.03 -9.14 -2.78
C THR A 72 -7.83 -10.02 -1.55
N MET A 73 -6.65 -10.00 -0.92
CA MET A 73 -6.36 -10.80 0.26
C MET A 73 -7.25 -10.42 1.46
N ALA A 74 -7.40 -9.12 1.74
CA ALA A 74 -8.30 -8.64 2.79
C ALA A 74 -9.75 -9.08 2.52
N GLY A 75 -10.20 -8.97 1.27
CA GLY A 75 -11.53 -9.44 0.89
C GLY A 75 -11.71 -10.94 1.06
N LEU A 76 -10.73 -11.76 0.64
CA LEU A 76 -10.79 -13.22 0.83
C LEU A 76 -10.88 -13.58 2.31
N ARG A 77 -10.13 -12.88 3.18
CA ARG A 77 -10.23 -13.08 4.64
C ARG A 77 -11.57 -12.63 5.21
N ALA A 78 -12.13 -11.50 4.74
CA ALA A 78 -13.46 -11.03 5.13
C ALA A 78 -14.56 -12.03 4.73
N MET A 79 -14.42 -12.65 3.56
CA MET A 79 -15.32 -13.71 3.10
C MET A 79 -15.21 -15.00 3.91
N GLY A 80 -14.19 -15.16 4.76
CA GLY A 80 -14.00 -16.36 5.58
C GLY A 80 -13.03 -17.38 5.01
N HIS A 81 -12.32 -17.09 3.91
CA HIS A 81 -11.27 -17.98 3.43
C HIS A 81 -10.11 -18.01 4.43
N LYS A 82 -9.75 -19.21 4.88
CA LYS A 82 -8.62 -19.44 5.78
C LYS A 82 -7.40 -19.88 4.97
N PHE A 83 -6.33 -19.10 5.09
CA PHE A 83 -5.03 -19.41 4.52
C PHE A 83 -3.94 -18.67 5.30
N ASP A 84 -2.73 -19.20 5.22
CA ASP A 84 -1.53 -18.61 5.78
C ASP A 84 -1.07 -17.41 4.93
N TYR A 85 -0.74 -16.30 5.58
CA TYR A 85 -0.35 -15.07 4.87
C TYR A 85 1.00 -15.22 4.18
N ASP A 86 1.95 -15.94 4.79
CA ASP A 86 3.27 -16.16 4.20
C ASP A 86 3.17 -17.07 2.97
N ASP A 87 2.32 -18.11 2.97
CA ASP A 87 2.03 -18.92 1.77
C ASP A 87 1.42 -18.06 0.66
N PHE A 88 0.45 -17.20 0.99
CA PHE A 88 -0.15 -16.28 0.02
C PHE A 88 0.89 -15.34 -0.58
N HIS A 89 1.68 -14.65 0.24
CA HIS A 89 2.70 -13.71 -0.21
C HIS A 89 3.83 -14.40 -0.98
N SER A 90 4.28 -15.56 -0.53
CA SER A 90 5.27 -16.37 -1.25
C SER A 90 4.76 -16.80 -2.62
N PHE A 91 3.49 -17.21 -2.72
CA PHE A 91 2.90 -17.59 -4.00
C PHE A 91 2.69 -16.38 -4.92
N VAL A 92 2.18 -15.26 -4.39
CA VAL A 92 1.84 -14.09 -5.19
C VAL A 92 3.07 -13.27 -5.55
N HIS A 93 3.86 -12.87 -4.55
CA HIS A 93 5.03 -12.01 -4.74
C HIS A 93 6.34 -12.77 -4.95
N GLY A 94 6.45 -14.02 -4.49
CA GLY A 94 7.64 -14.84 -4.69
C GLY A 94 7.90 -15.20 -6.16
N ARG A 95 6.84 -15.29 -6.98
CA ARG A 95 6.89 -15.70 -8.39
C ARG A 95 6.95 -14.52 -9.38
N LEU A 96 7.10 -13.29 -8.90
CA LEU A 96 7.11 -12.11 -9.76
C LEU A 96 8.43 -11.97 -10.55
N PRO A 97 8.38 -11.46 -11.80
CA PRO A 97 9.55 -11.23 -12.63
C PRO A 97 10.28 -9.93 -12.25
N TYR A 98 10.90 -9.88 -11.06
CA TYR A 98 11.61 -8.70 -10.55
C TYR A 98 12.70 -8.16 -11.48
N GLN A 99 13.19 -8.96 -12.42
CA GLN A 99 14.17 -8.55 -13.44
C GLN A 99 13.62 -7.49 -14.41
N MET A 100 12.30 -7.36 -14.52
CA MET A 100 11.62 -6.31 -15.28
C MET A 100 11.84 -4.92 -14.66
N LEU A 101 11.96 -4.86 -13.33
CA LEU A 101 12.29 -3.63 -12.62
C LEU A 101 13.78 -3.33 -12.82
N LYS A 102 14.05 -2.10 -13.27
CA LYS A 102 15.39 -1.56 -13.53
C LYS A 102 15.66 -0.40 -12.58
N PRO A 103 16.93 -0.15 -12.22
CA PRO A 103 17.29 1.03 -11.45
C PRO A 103 16.75 2.31 -12.08
N ASP A 104 16.29 3.25 -11.26
CA ASP A 104 15.86 4.59 -11.68
C ASP A 104 16.75 5.65 -11.00
N PRO A 105 17.92 5.99 -11.61
CA PRO A 105 18.83 6.97 -11.04
C PRO A 105 18.22 8.37 -10.91
N VAL A 106 17.24 8.72 -11.75
CA VAL A 106 16.58 10.03 -11.72
C VAL A 106 15.69 10.11 -10.48
N LEU A 107 14.82 9.13 -10.28
CA LEU A 107 13.98 9.02 -9.08
C LEU A 107 14.83 8.95 -7.81
N ARG A 108 15.90 8.15 -7.82
CA ARG A 108 16.86 8.06 -6.70
C ARG A 108 17.41 9.43 -6.34
N ASN A 109 17.92 10.17 -7.33
CA ASN A 109 18.48 11.49 -7.09
C ASN A 109 17.44 12.46 -6.51
N ILE A 110 16.21 12.44 -7.03
CA ILE A 110 15.11 13.25 -6.49
C ILE A 110 14.85 12.89 -5.01
N LEU A 111 14.70 11.61 -4.68
CA LEU A 111 14.41 11.16 -3.32
C LEU A 111 15.51 11.53 -2.33
N LEU A 112 16.78 11.43 -2.72
CA LEU A 112 17.93 11.82 -1.89
C LEU A 112 18.00 13.33 -1.63
N ASN A 113 17.56 14.16 -2.57
CA ASN A 113 17.62 15.63 -2.44
C ASN A 113 16.41 16.22 -1.69
N VAL A 114 15.37 15.43 -1.39
CA VAL A 114 14.22 15.92 -0.61
C VAL A 114 14.58 15.98 0.88
N PRO A 115 14.59 17.15 1.54
CA PRO A 115 15.05 17.33 2.92
C PRO A 115 13.98 16.96 3.97
N VAL A 116 13.06 16.05 3.63
CA VAL A 116 11.97 15.59 4.51
C VAL A 116 12.10 14.09 4.73
N ARG A 117 11.67 13.59 5.90
CA ARG A 117 11.64 12.15 6.20
C ARG A 117 10.76 11.43 5.17
N LYS A 118 11.20 10.25 4.73
CA LYS A 118 10.52 9.43 3.73
C LYS A 118 10.31 8.04 4.29
N VAL A 119 9.06 7.60 4.33
CA VAL A 119 8.68 6.28 4.83
C VAL A 119 7.89 5.56 3.75
N VAL A 120 8.25 4.31 3.48
CA VAL A 120 7.45 3.44 2.63
C VAL A 120 6.24 2.97 3.42
N PHE A 121 5.06 3.05 2.81
CA PHE A 121 3.78 2.59 3.35
C PHE A 121 3.04 1.78 2.27
N THR A 122 3.20 0.45 2.33
CA THR A 122 2.68 -0.49 1.32
C THR A 122 1.75 -1.55 1.94
N ASN A 123 0.81 -2.06 1.14
CA ASN A 123 0.00 -3.23 1.49
C ASN A 123 0.72 -4.56 1.21
N ALA A 124 1.87 -4.53 0.53
CA ALA A 124 2.66 -5.71 0.24
C ALA A 124 3.48 -6.18 1.46
N ASP A 125 3.98 -7.42 1.41
CA ASP A 125 4.89 -7.95 2.41
C ASP A 125 6.29 -7.32 2.32
N LYS A 126 7.04 -7.47 3.40
CA LYS A 126 8.40 -6.94 3.53
C LYS A 126 9.33 -7.50 2.46
N ALA A 127 9.24 -8.79 2.13
CA ALA A 127 10.14 -9.40 1.15
C ALA A 127 9.87 -8.87 -0.26
N HIS A 128 8.61 -8.58 -0.60
CA HIS A 128 8.27 -7.85 -1.82
C HIS A 128 8.85 -6.43 -1.82
N ALA A 129 8.57 -5.66 -0.76
CA ALA A 129 9.02 -4.27 -0.63
C ALA A 129 10.55 -4.14 -0.76
N SER A 130 11.31 -4.96 -0.02
CA SER A 130 12.77 -4.94 -0.09
C SER A 130 13.30 -5.32 -1.47
N ARG A 131 12.68 -6.28 -2.16
CA ARG A 131 13.08 -6.66 -3.52
C ARG A 131 12.82 -5.53 -4.51
N VAL A 132 11.64 -4.89 -4.48
CA VAL A 132 11.35 -3.76 -5.38
C VAL A 132 12.34 -2.62 -5.17
N LEU A 133 12.52 -2.17 -3.92
CA LEU A 133 13.46 -1.10 -3.60
C LEU A 133 14.86 -1.43 -4.09
N SER A 134 15.30 -2.69 -3.93
CA SER A 134 16.62 -3.09 -4.42
C SER A 134 16.76 -3.13 -5.92
N ARG A 135 15.73 -3.59 -6.63
CA ARG A 135 15.73 -3.56 -8.10
C ARG A 135 15.72 -2.15 -8.68
N LEU A 136 15.07 -1.21 -7.99
CA LEU A 136 15.02 0.21 -8.37
C LEU A 136 16.25 1.00 -7.90
N GLY A 137 17.08 0.43 -7.02
CA GLY A 137 18.23 1.11 -6.42
C GLY A 137 17.81 2.22 -5.46
N LEU A 138 16.86 1.94 -4.58
CA LEU A 138 16.24 2.91 -3.64
C LEU A 138 16.33 2.48 -2.17
N GLU A 139 17.16 1.48 -1.84
CA GLU A 139 17.21 0.87 -0.50
C GLU A 139 17.54 1.85 0.63
N ASP A 140 18.32 2.88 0.32
CA ASP A 140 18.80 3.92 1.25
C ASP A 140 18.04 5.25 1.13
N CYS A 141 16.99 5.31 0.31
CA CYS A 141 16.19 6.52 0.11
C CYS A 141 15.10 6.72 1.17
N PHE A 142 14.81 5.68 1.97
CA PHE A 142 13.70 5.66 2.93
C PHE A 142 14.22 5.33 4.33
N GLU A 143 13.69 6.04 5.32
CA GLU A 143 14.02 5.81 6.73
C GLU A 143 13.49 4.45 7.23
N ARG A 144 12.32 4.05 6.73
CA ARG A 144 11.62 2.84 7.16
C ARG A 144 10.67 2.31 6.10
N ILE A 145 10.39 1.01 6.19
CA ILE A 145 9.30 0.32 5.50
C ILE A 145 8.23 -0.07 6.50
N ILE A 146 7.02 0.44 6.30
CA ILE A 146 5.79 -0.01 6.96
C ILE A 146 5.00 -0.80 5.91
N CYS A 147 4.90 -2.11 6.15
CA CYS A 147 4.39 -3.12 5.22
C CYS A 147 3.30 -3.97 5.88
N PHE A 148 2.79 -4.98 5.18
CA PHE A 148 1.77 -5.89 5.69
C PHE A 148 2.07 -6.39 7.10
N GLU A 149 3.27 -6.93 7.33
CA GLU A 149 3.69 -7.50 8.62
C GLU A 149 3.76 -6.43 9.70
N THR A 150 4.15 -5.20 9.36
CA THR A 150 4.19 -4.09 10.32
C THR A 150 2.79 -3.70 10.77
N LEU A 151 1.82 -3.66 9.86
CA LEU A 151 0.43 -3.28 10.14
C LEU A 151 -0.38 -4.40 10.80
N ASN A 152 -0.01 -5.64 10.54
CA ASN A 152 -0.75 -6.83 10.95
C ASN A 152 -0.03 -7.65 12.03
N ASP A 153 0.99 -7.08 12.67
CA ASP A 153 1.62 -7.65 13.86
C ASP A 153 0.59 -7.80 14.98
N ALA A 154 0.67 -8.89 15.75
CA ALA A 154 -0.18 -9.12 16.92
C ALA A 154 -0.10 -7.99 17.95
N ALA A 155 1.04 -7.28 18.04
CA ALA A 155 1.18 -6.11 18.90
C ALA A 155 0.40 -4.87 18.41
N ASN A 156 0.09 -4.81 17.11
CA ASN A 156 -0.55 -3.67 16.45
C ASN A 156 -2.02 -3.92 16.14
N LYS A 157 -2.47 -5.18 16.10
CA LYS A 157 -3.88 -5.53 15.99
C LYS A 157 -4.62 -5.24 17.31
N GLY A 158 -5.75 -4.54 17.22
CA GLY A 158 -6.72 -4.52 18.31
C GLY A 158 -7.22 -5.93 18.63
N ASN A 159 -7.96 -6.09 19.74
CA ASN A 159 -8.54 -7.37 20.19
C ASN A 159 -9.64 -7.91 19.25
N ASP A 160 -9.38 -8.05 17.95
CA ASP A 160 -10.29 -8.70 17.04
C ASP A 160 -10.33 -10.21 17.32
N PRO A 161 -11.51 -10.84 17.30
CA PRO A 161 -11.62 -12.26 17.57
C PRO A 161 -10.79 -13.05 16.55
N VAL A 162 -9.75 -13.70 17.06
CA VAL A 162 -8.94 -14.66 16.32
C VAL A 162 -9.83 -15.86 16.02
N ASP A 163 -10.22 -15.98 14.74
CA ASP A 163 -10.53 -17.25 14.09
C ASP A 163 -11.61 -18.14 14.77
N GLY A 164 -12.64 -17.52 15.35
CA GLY A 164 -13.64 -18.21 16.19
C GLY A 164 -15.03 -18.40 15.60
N ASP A 165 -15.24 -18.23 14.29
CA ASP A 165 -16.57 -18.41 13.71
C ASP A 165 -16.52 -19.26 12.43
N ASP A 166 -17.16 -20.43 12.48
CA ASP A 166 -17.43 -21.33 11.35
C ASP A 166 -18.48 -20.70 10.40
N ARG A 167 -18.33 -19.42 10.07
CA ARG A 167 -19.21 -18.75 9.11
C ARG A 167 -18.96 -19.37 7.74
N LYS A 168 -20.06 -19.71 7.05
CA LYS A 168 -20.03 -20.02 5.62
C LYS A 168 -19.35 -18.87 4.88
N VAL A 169 -18.62 -19.21 3.81
CA VAL A 169 -17.99 -18.22 2.95
C VAL A 169 -19.06 -17.23 2.47
N PHE A 170 -18.86 -15.93 2.72
CA PHE A 170 -19.79 -14.89 2.32
C PHE A 170 -19.79 -14.77 0.79
N ASP A 171 -20.96 -14.80 0.16
CA ASP A 171 -21.08 -14.64 -1.29
C ASP A 171 -21.18 -13.15 -1.66
N ILE A 172 -20.11 -12.63 -2.24
CA ILE A 172 -20.06 -11.22 -2.67
C ILE A 172 -20.82 -10.98 -3.98
N ASP A 173 -21.10 -12.03 -4.77
CA ASP A 173 -21.90 -11.91 -6.00
C ASP A 173 -23.36 -11.59 -5.63
N GLU A 174 -23.87 -12.18 -4.53
CA GLU A 174 -25.20 -11.87 -3.98
C GLU A 174 -25.28 -10.40 -3.49
N TYR A 175 -24.23 -9.91 -2.82
CA TYR A 175 -24.17 -8.52 -2.36
C TYR A 175 -24.12 -7.51 -3.53
N THR A 176 -23.37 -7.82 -4.59
CA THR A 176 -23.21 -6.90 -5.73
C THR A 176 -24.46 -6.82 -6.60
N THR A 177 -25.31 -7.85 -6.61
CA THR A 177 -26.56 -7.88 -7.37
C THR A 177 -27.75 -7.24 -6.63
N CYS A 178 -27.69 -7.11 -5.30
CA CYS A 178 -28.70 -6.41 -4.49
C CYS A 178 -28.07 -5.65 -3.31
N PRO A 179 -27.50 -4.45 -3.55
CA PRO A 179 -26.88 -3.64 -2.50
C PRO A 179 -27.88 -3.10 -1.45
N ASP A 180 -29.18 -3.13 -1.72
CA ASP A 180 -30.27 -2.67 -0.81
C ASP A 180 -30.82 -3.78 0.10
N ALA A 181 -30.34 -5.02 -0.02
CA ALA A 181 -30.63 -6.03 0.99
C ALA A 181 -29.95 -5.64 2.31
N ASP A 182 -30.50 -6.02 3.46
CA ASP A 182 -29.89 -5.82 4.80
C ASP A 182 -28.54 -6.59 4.99
N LEU A 183 -27.89 -6.97 3.89
CA LEU A 183 -26.58 -7.62 3.82
C LEU A 183 -25.48 -6.62 4.15
N VAL A 184 -24.88 -6.76 5.33
CA VAL A 184 -23.71 -5.99 5.75
C VAL A 184 -22.44 -6.70 5.30
N LEU A 185 -21.54 -5.98 4.62
CA LEU A 185 -20.22 -6.53 4.25
C LEU A 185 -19.45 -6.98 5.50
N PRO A 186 -18.91 -8.21 5.53
CA PRO A 186 -18.14 -8.68 6.67
C PRO A 186 -16.89 -7.84 6.87
N ARG A 187 -16.46 -7.65 8.12
CA ARG A 187 -15.20 -6.97 8.41
C ARG A 187 -14.02 -7.88 8.06
N THR A 188 -12.98 -7.30 7.46
CA THR A 188 -11.70 -7.98 7.26
C THR A 188 -10.85 -7.90 8.53
N PRO A 189 -10.13 -8.98 8.92
CA PRO A 189 -9.13 -8.93 9.99
C PRO A 189 -7.77 -8.39 9.51
N VAL A 190 -7.66 -7.99 8.23
CA VAL A 190 -6.44 -7.47 7.61
C VAL A 190 -6.49 -5.95 7.63
N VAL A 191 -5.53 -5.33 8.30
CA VAL A 191 -5.31 -3.89 8.28
C VAL A 191 -4.51 -3.53 7.03
N CYS A 192 -5.12 -2.79 6.12
CA CYS A 192 -4.49 -2.34 4.89
C CYS A 192 -5.10 -1.03 4.37
N LYS A 193 -4.40 -0.35 3.46
CA LYS A 193 -4.98 0.75 2.69
C LYS A 193 -6.16 0.25 1.84
N PRO A 194 -7.21 1.05 1.63
CA PRO A 194 -7.32 2.47 1.98
C PRO A 194 -7.97 2.73 3.36
N PHE A 195 -8.11 1.72 4.23
CA PHE A 195 -8.81 1.89 5.50
C PHE A 195 -8.10 2.88 6.44
N GLU A 196 -8.89 3.68 7.15
CA GLU A 196 -8.39 4.71 8.07
C GLU A 196 -7.47 4.14 9.15
N GLU A 197 -7.79 2.96 9.68
CA GLU A 197 -6.98 2.26 10.66
C GLU A 197 -5.52 2.07 10.22
N ALA A 198 -5.29 1.72 8.95
CA ALA A 198 -3.94 1.56 8.41
C ALA A 198 -3.16 2.88 8.43
N PHE A 199 -3.85 4.01 8.19
CA PHE A 199 -3.25 5.34 8.30
C PHE A 199 -3.02 5.76 9.76
N GLU A 200 -3.93 5.43 10.68
CA GLU A 200 -3.69 5.70 12.10
C GLU A 200 -2.45 4.97 12.62
N GLN A 201 -2.28 3.70 12.22
CA GLN A 201 -1.11 2.92 12.59
C GLN A 201 0.17 3.48 11.99
N VAL A 202 0.19 3.84 10.69
CA VAL A 202 1.41 4.42 10.08
C VAL A 202 1.84 5.71 10.78
N PHE A 203 0.89 6.57 11.21
CA PHE A 203 1.22 7.78 11.95
C PHE A 203 1.81 7.49 13.33
N LYS A 204 1.25 6.51 14.06
CA LYS A 204 1.78 6.08 15.36
C LYS A 204 3.18 5.49 15.21
N ILE A 205 3.36 4.53 14.29
CA ILE A 205 4.60 3.77 14.12
C ILE A 205 5.75 4.66 13.63
N ALA A 206 5.48 5.56 12.69
CA ALA A 206 6.50 6.46 12.14
C ALA A 206 6.64 7.78 12.92
N ASN A 207 5.90 7.95 14.02
CA ASN A 207 5.85 9.19 14.82
C ASN A 207 5.60 10.42 13.93
N ILE A 208 4.50 10.38 13.19
CA ILE A 208 4.12 11.40 12.22
C ILE A 208 2.89 12.14 12.74
N SER A 209 2.91 13.47 12.71
CA SER A 209 1.72 14.29 12.96
C SER A 209 0.80 14.28 11.74
N PRO A 210 -0.48 13.84 11.86
CA PRO A 210 -1.41 13.83 10.73
C PRO A 210 -1.59 15.20 10.05
N ARG A 211 -1.39 16.30 10.79
CA ARG A 211 -1.50 17.67 10.30
C ARG A 211 -0.29 18.13 9.47
N LYS A 212 0.87 17.48 9.64
CA LYS A 212 2.13 17.77 8.94
C LYS A 212 2.55 16.63 8.00
N THR A 213 1.56 15.92 7.42
CA THR A 213 1.80 14.81 6.48
C THR A 213 1.14 15.05 5.13
N VAL A 214 1.87 14.87 4.04
CA VAL A 214 1.25 14.67 2.73
C VAL A 214 0.92 13.19 2.58
N ARG A 215 -0.39 12.88 2.57
CA ARG A 215 -0.88 11.61 2.06
C ARG A 215 -1.01 11.80 0.56
N LYS A 216 -0.20 11.14 -0.26
CA LYS A 216 -0.54 11.07 -1.69
C LYS A 216 -1.80 10.22 -1.79
N LEU A 217 -2.95 10.88 -1.81
CA LEU A 217 -4.23 10.30 -2.22
C LEU A 217 -4.05 9.83 -3.66
N ASN A 218 -4.46 8.60 -3.93
CA ASN A 218 -4.51 8.01 -5.26
C ASN A 218 -4.94 9.05 -6.30
N LEU A 219 -4.03 9.40 -7.21
CA LEU A 219 -4.38 10.19 -8.38
C LEU A 219 -5.48 9.43 -9.12
N HIS A 220 -6.62 10.09 -9.29
CA HIS A 220 -7.80 9.54 -9.93
C HIS A 220 -7.50 8.92 -11.29
N TYR A 221 -8.37 7.98 -11.63
CA TYR A 221 -8.37 6.96 -12.67
C TYR A 221 -8.05 7.41 -14.12
N GLU A 222 -7.89 8.70 -14.41
CA GLU A 222 -8.06 9.24 -15.76
C GLU A 222 -6.77 9.56 -16.56
N HIS A 223 -5.56 9.46 -15.98
CA HIS A 223 -4.31 9.77 -16.70
C HIS A 223 -3.21 8.70 -16.54
N ARG A 224 -3.56 7.43 -16.83
CA ARG A 224 -2.78 6.22 -16.50
C ARG A 224 -1.57 5.86 -17.40
N ASN A 225 -1.24 6.66 -18.42
CA ASN A 225 -0.15 6.32 -19.38
C ASN A 225 0.85 7.45 -19.65
N SER A 226 1.01 8.42 -18.74
CA SER A 226 1.80 9.62 -19.03
C SER A 226 3.08 9.73 -18.19
N PRO A 227 4.21 10.24 -18.75
CA PRO A 227 5.39 10.73 -18.01
C PRO A 227 5.07 11.68 -16.85
N VAL A 228 3.83 12.15 -16.79
CA VAL A 228 3.24 13.02 -15.80
C VAL A 228 3.20 12.42 -14.38
N LEU A 229 3.24 11.10 -14.15
CA LEU A 229 3.29 10.56 -12.78
C LEU A 229 4.64 10.86 -12.08
N HIS A 230 5.75 10.72 -12.82
CA HIS A 230 7.08 11.15 -12.38
C HIS A 230 7.07 12.68 -12.16
N PHE A 231 6.38 13.43 -13.03
CA PHE A 231 6.18 14.87 -12.89
C PHE A 231 5.36 15.25 -11.65
N TYR A 232 4.32 14.51 -11.25
CA TYR A 232 3.53 14.80 -10.04
C TYR A 232 4.29 14.49 -8.75
N ILE A 233 5.10 13.41 -8.74
CA ILE A 233 6.01 13.13 -7.63
C ILE A 233 7.05 14.25 -7.55
N VAL A 234 7.68 14.62 -8.67
CA VAL A 234 8.63 15.74 -8.74
C VAL A 234 7.99 17.08 -8.35
N CYS A 235 6.77 17.39 -8.78
CA CYS A 235 6.09 18.63 -8.44
C CYS A 235 5.68 18.68 -6.96
N MET A 236 5.19 17.59 -6.38
CA MET A 236 4.90 17.55 -4.93
C MET A 236 6.18 17.58 -4.09
N LEU A 237 7.26 16.97 -4.56
CA LEU A 237 8.56 17.02 -3.90
C LEU A 237 9.21 18.41 -4.04
N ASN A 238 9.04 19.10 -5.17
CA ASN A 238 9.44 20.49 -5.35
C ASN A 238 8.63 21.44 -4.46
N GLN A 239 7.33 21.19 -4.24
CA GLN A 239 6.54 21.92 -3.23
C GLN A 239 6.96 21.64 -1.78
N CYS A 240 7.81 20.62 -1.53
CA CYS A 240 8.44 20.40 -0.23
C CYS A 240 9.85 21.04 -0.16
N LEU A 241 10.37 21.54 -1.28
CA LEU A 241 11.66 22.24 -1.39
C LEU A 241 11.49 23.78 -1.37
N ASP A 242 10.30 24.29 -1.74
CA ASP A 242 9.88 25.69 -1.68
C ASP A 242 9.15 26.03 -0.35
#